data_AF-A0AAD6YD66-F1
#
_entry.id   AF-A0AAD6YD66-F1
#
_cell.length_a   1.000
_cell.length_b   1.000
_cell.length_c   1.000
_cell.angle_alpha   90.00
_cell.angle_beta   90.00
_cell.angle_gamma   90.00
#
_symmetry.space_group_name_H-M   'P 1'
#
loop_
_entity.id
_entity.type
_entity.pdbx_description
1 polymer ?
#
loop_
_entity_poly.entity_id
_entity_poly.type
_entity_poly.pdbx_seq_one_letter_code
_entity_poly.pdbx_strand_id
1 'polypeptide(L)' 'MAFVGVGMDEVSTCEITVREGQHIRKGDQLGMFHFGGSSHCLLFRKEVKVDGFPEVGRDENVPVRSKVAVVHSG' A
#
# COMPACT_ATOMS: atom_id res chain seq x y z
N MET A 1 3.41 2.67 -10.84
CA MET A 1 2.90 1.79 -9.77
C MET A 1 1.42 2.07 -9.65
N ALA A 2 0.60 1.05 -9.41
CA ALA A 2 -0.79 1.22 -9.05
C ALA A 2 -1.03 0.63 -7.65
N PHE A 3 -1.75 1.37 -6.81
CA PHE A 3 -2.28 0.87 -5.55
C PHE A 3 -3.73 0.48 -5.76
N VAL A 4 -4.10 -0.72 -5.33
CA VAL A 4 -5.47 -1.24 -5.39
C VAL A 4 -5.90 -1.59 -3.97
N GLY A 5 -6.81 -0.81 -3.40
CA GLY A 5 -7.46 -1.14 -2.13
C GLY A 5 -8.54 -2.20 -2.35
N VAL A 6 -8.57 -3.22 -1.48
CA VAL A 6 -9.51 -4.36 -1.59
C VAL A 6 -10.29 -4.46 -0.28
N GLY A 7 -11.60 -4.19 -0.36
CA GLY A 7 -12.53 -4.46 0.73
C GLY A 7 -12.86 -5.94 0.87
N MET A 8 -13.17 -6.36 2.09
CA MET A 8 -13.70 -7.65 2.50
C MET A 8 -15.14 -7.51 3.00
N ASP A 9 -15.93 -8.58 2.83
CA ASP A 9 -17.40 -8.64 2.91
C ASP A 9 -18.00 -8.15 4.25
N GLU A 10 -17.40 -8.49 5.38
CA GLU A 10 -18.10 -8.37 6.67
C GLU A 10 -18.06 -6.96 7.25
N VAL A 11 -16.92 -6.29 7.19
CA VAL A 11 -16.77 -4.85 7.49
C VAL A 11 -15.44 -4.40 6.89
N SER A 12 -15.41 -3.73 5.75
CA SER A 12 -14.28 -2.85 5.39
C SER A 12 -14.66 -2.02 4.18
N THR A 13 -14.58 -0.71 4.32
CA THR A 13 -14.65 0.20 3.18
C THR A 13 -13.27 0.77 2.92
N CYS A 14 -12.93 0.92 1.64
CA CYS A 14 -11.74 1.64 1.23
C CYS A 14 -12.15 3.10 0.99
N GLU A 15 -11.65 4.02 1.81
CA GLU A 15 -11.80 5.44 1.53
C GLU A 15 -10.55 5.93 0.80
N ILE A 16 -10.71 6.37 -0.44
CA ILE A 16 -9.65 6.99 -1.23
C ILE A 16 -9.81 8.51 -1.12
N THR A 17 -8.81 9.18 -0.53
CA THR A 17 -8.85 10.62 -0.26
C THR A 17 -8.15 11.46 -1.32
N VAL A 18 -7.34 10.82 -2.18
CA VAL A 18 -6.65 11.49 -3.29
C VAL A 18 -7.57 11.65 -4.50
N ARG A 19 -7.31 12.68 -5.31
CA ARG A 19 -8.11 13.01 -6.50
C ARG A 19 -7.30 12.85 -7.78
N GLU A 20 -7.99 12.65 -8.89
CA GLU A 20 -7.36 12.65 -10.21
C GLU A 20 -6.61 13.97 -10.44
N GLY A 21 -5.39 13.88 -10.99
CA GLY A 21 -4.50 15.02 -11.20
C GLY A 21 -3.74 15.50 -9.96
N GLN A 22 -4.04 14.98 -8.76
CA GLN A 22 -3.31 15.34 -7.55
C GLN A 22 -1.88 14.79 -7.59
N HIS A 23 -0.89 15.69 -7.48
CA HIS A 23 0.50 15.29 -7.26
C HIS A 23 0.72 14.94 -5.78
N ILE A 24 1.37 13.82 -5.53
CA ILE A 24 1.67 13.31 -4.19
C ILE A 24 3.18 13.07 -4.02
N ARG A 25 3.65 13.14 -2.78
CA ARG A 25 5.03 12.87 -2.37
C ARG A 25 5.12 11.58 -1.57
N LYS A 26 6.34 11.04 -1.46
CA LYS A 26 6.59 9.84 -0.64
C LYS A 26 6.16 10.10 0.80
N GLY A 27 5.27 9.26 1.31
CA GLY A 27 4.74 9.36 2.67
C GLY A 27 3.43 10.11 2.80
N ASP A 28 2.92 10.71 1.72
CA ASP A 28 1.59 11.31 1.70
C ASP A 28 0.50 10.25 1.81
N GLN A 29 -0.60 10.60 2.47
CA GLN A 29 -1.75 9.71 2.64
C GLN A 29 -2.54 9.57 1.34
N LEU A 30 -2.85 8.32 0.96
CA LEU A 30 -3.69 8.00 -0.19
C LEU A 30 -5.16 7.82 0.16
N GLY A 31 -5.41 7.41 1.39
CA GLY A 31 -6.71 6.98 1.88
C GLY A 31 -6.57 6.15 3.16
N MET A 32 -7.64 5.46 3.53
CA MET A 32 -7.68 4.56 4.68
C MET A 32 -8.66 3.41 4.44
N PHE A 33 -8.46 2.33 5.19
CA PHE A 33 -9.46 1.29 5.34
C PHE A 33 -10.23 1.53 6.63
N HIS A 34 -11.55 1.37 6.57
CA HIS A 34 -12.42 1.40 7.75
C HIS A 34 -12.54 0.02 8.38
N PHE A 35 -12.99 0.00 9.64
CA PHE A 35 -13.11 -1.15 10.54
C PHE A 35 -13.41 -2.49 9.84
N GLY A 36 -12.73 -3.54 10.30
CA GLY A 36 -12.75 -4.91 9.79
C GLY A 36 -11.76 -5.13 8.64
N GLY A 37 -11.37 -6.38 8.43
CA GLY A 37 -10.19 -6.74 7.64
C GLY A 37 -10.22 -6.15 6.24
N SER A 38 -9.09 -5.64 5.77
CA SER A 38 -8.93 -5.10 4.42
C SER A 38 -7.63 -5.60 3.82
N SER A 39 -7.57 -5.69 2.50
CA SER A 39 -6.35 -6.05 1.79
C SER A 39 -5.95 -4.97 0.79
N HIS A 40 -4.76 -5.11 0.23
CA HIS A 40 -4.27 -4.22 -0.81
C HIS A 40 -3.34 -4.97 -1.76
N CYS A 41 -3.23 -4.45 -2.98
CA CYS A 41 -2.27 -4.92 -3.97
C CYS A 41 -1.46 -3.74 -4.51
N LEU A 42 -0.14 -3.92 -4.59
CA LEU A 42 0.76 -3.00 -5.26
C LEU A 42 1.20 -3.61 -6.59
N LEU A 43 0.85 -2.95 -7.69
CA LEU A 43 1.24 -3.37 -9.03
C LEU A 43 2.39 -2.49 -9.53
N PHE A 44 3.48 -3.14 -9.93
CA PHE A 44 4.66 -2.49 -10.47
C PHE A 44 4.79 -2.80 -11.97
N ARG A 45 5.37 -1.87 -12.73
CA ARG A 45 5.73 -2.15 -14.14
C ARG A 45 6.87 -3.17 -14.13
N LYS A 46 6.98 -3.98 -15.18
CA LYS A 46 7.94 -5.10 -15.28
C LYS A 46 9.39 -4.68 -15.00
N GLU A 47 9.76 -3.46 -15.37
CA GLU A 47 11.12 -2.94 -15.26
C GLU A 47 11.45 -2.37 -13.87
N VAL A 48 10.45 -2.22 -12.99
CA VAL A 48 10.66 -1.70 -11.65
C VAL A 48 11.31 -2.77 -10.78
N LYS A 49 12.55 -2.51 -10.36
CA LYS A 49 13.29 -3.34 -9.41
C LYS A 49 12.91 -2.94 -7.98
N VAL A 50 12.24 -3.83 -7.27
CA VAL A 50 11.81 -3.61 -5.87
C VAL A 50 12.21 -4.81 -5.01
N ASP A 51 12.75 -4.54 -3.83
CA ASP A 51 13.25 -5.54 -2.87
C ASP A 51 13.02 -5.10 -1.41
N GLY A 52 13.36 -6.00 -0.47
CA GLY A 52 13.33 -5.70 0.97
C GLY A 52 11.92 -5.61 1.56
N PHE A 53 10.94 -6.32 0.98
CA PHE A 53 9.62 -6.51 1.57
C PHE A 53 9.71 -7.23 2.93
N PRO A 54 8.71 -7.03 3.82
CA PRO A 54 8.60 -7.84 5.03
C PRO A 54 8.44 -9.32 4.68
N GLU A 55 8.95 -10.21 5.54
CA GLU A 55 8.77 -11.65 5.38
C GLU A 55 7.28 -12.03 5.46
N VAL A 56 6.88 -12.94 4.57
CA VAL A 56 5.52 -13.49 4.54
C VAL A 56 5.34 -14.39 5.77
N GLY A 57 4.25 -14.20 6.51
CA GLY A 57 3.92 -15.02 7.68
C GLY A 57 4.62 -14.60 8.98
N ARG A 58 5.19 -13.40 9.05
CA ARG A 58 5.73 -12.84 10.30
C ARG A 58 4.65 -12.70 11.40
N ASP A 59 5.07 -12.87 12.66
CA ASP A 59 4.18 -12.73 13.82
C ASP A 59 3.95 -11.27 14.23
N GLU A 60 4.95 -10.40 14.08
CA GLU A 60 4.80 -9.00 14.49
C GLU A 60 4.29 -8.10 13.36
N ASN A 61 3.64 -6.99 13.72
CA ASN A 61 3.18 -6.00 12.75
C ASN A 61 4.33 -5.16 12.18
N VAL A 62 4.19 -4.69 10.94
CA VAL A 62 5.06 -3.65 10.37
C VAL A 62 4.72 -2.31 11.02
N PRO A 63 5.68 -1.57 11.62
CA PRO A 63 5.38 -0.29 12.25
C PRO A 63 4.84 0.73 11.26
N VAL A 64 3.86 1.52 11.69
CA VAL A 64 3.27 2.58 10.87
C VAL A 64 4.34 3.58 10.45
N ARG A 65 4.35 3.96 9.16
CA ARG A 65 5.34 4.85 8.52
C ARG A 65 6.78 4.32 8.50
N SER A 66 7.00 3.04 8.81
CA SER A 66 8.31 2.39 8.60
C SER A 66 8.55 2.06 7.11
N LYS A 67 9.79 1.68 6.80
CA LYS A 67 10.18 1.23 5.46
C LYS A 67 9.49 -0.10 5.15
N VAL A 68 8.73 -0.15 4.06
CA VAL A 68 8.08 -1.38 3.58
C VAL A 68 8.94 -2.10 2.53
N ALA A 69 9.48 -1.38 1.54
CA ALA A 69 10.33 -1.92 0.48
C ALA A 69 11.20 -0.80 -0.10
N VAL A 70 12.18 -1.16 -0.92
CA VAL A 70 13.08 -0.25 -1.63
C VAL A 70 12.89 -0.42 -3.13
N VAL A 71 12.77 0.69 -3.85
CA VAL A 71 12.80 0.70 -5.32
C VAL A 71 14.18 1.17 -5.74
N HIS A 72 14.83 0.43 -6.65
CA HIS A 72 16.12 0.78 -7.20
C HIS A 72 15.94 1.55 -8.51
N SER A 73 16.56 2.73 -8.58
CA SER A 73 16.75 3.44 -9.84
C SER A 73 17.90 2.78 -10.60
N GLY A 74 17.63 2.32 -11.82
CA GLY A 74 18.67 1.94 -12.77
C GLY A 74 19.31 3.14 -13.44
#